data_AF-A0A0R0AJ28-F1
#
_entry.id   AF-A0A0R0AJ28-F1
#
_cell.length_a   1.000
_cell.length_b   1.000
_cell.length_c   1.000
_cell.angle_alpha   90.00
_cell.angle_beta   90.00
_cell.angle_gamma   90.00
#
_symmetry.space_group_name_H-M   'P 1'
#
loop_
_entity.id
_entity.type
_entity.pdbx_description
1 polymer ?
#
loop_
_entity_poly.entity_id
_entity_poly.type
_entity_poly.pdbx_seq_one_letter_code
_entity_poly.pdbx_strand_id
1 'polypeptide(L)'
;MTFAFPAFHEHILPGAHTVEAVEAAMRKAGWQDIRRHGSTVIAKVGLNLFSFGETVAITLAPGHAVFRSTCILATQCLDWGKNRRNIDTLLAALRA
;
A
#
# COMPACT_ATOMS: atom_id res chain seq x y z
N MET A 1 12.74 0.73 12.77
CA MET A 1 11.56 0.37 13.58
C MET A 1 10.83 1.66 13.87
N THR A 2 9.59 1.80 13.42
CA THR A 2 8.79 3.02 13.62
C THR A 2 7.68 2.71 14.60
N PHE A 3 7.65 3.40 15.74
CA PHE A 3 6.55 3.34 16.69
C PHE A 3 5.62 4.52 16.37
N ALA A 4 4.50 4.25 15.69
CA ALA A 4 3.48 5.22 15.33
C ALA A 4 2.09 4.60 15.53
N PHE A 5 1.09 5.41 15.85
CA PHE A 5 -0.25 4.95 16.19
C PHE A 5 -1.28 5.56 15.23
N PRO A 6 -1.87 4.77 14.29
CA PRO A 6 -1.46 3.43 13.84
C PRO A 6 -0.12 3.46 13.09
N ALA A 7 0.60 2.34 13.06
CA ALA A 7 1.86 2.26 12.34
C ALA A 7 1.60 2.35 10.83
N PHE A 8 2.36 3.21 10.16
CA PHE A 8 2.28 3.38 8.72
C PHE A 8 3.67 3.48 8.09
N HIS A 9 3.75 3.07 6.83
CA HIS A 9 4.90 3.33 5.97
C HIS A 9 4.44 4.12 4.75
N GLU A 10 5.17 5.18 4.43
CA GLU A 10 4.97 5.98 3.24
C GLU A 10 6.22 5.91 2.36
N HIS A 11 5.98 5.77 1.05
CA HIS A 11 7.03 5.78 0.04
C HIS A 11 6.60 6.62 -1.15
N ILE A 12 7.48 7.49 -1.63
CA ILE A 12 7.23 8.34 -2.79
C ILE A 12 8.04 7.79 -3.95
N LEU A 13 7.36 7.39 -5.02
CA LEU A 13 7.97 6.95 -6.26
C LEU A 13 7.90 8.10 -7.29
N PRO A 14 9.04 8.64 -7.74
CA PRO A 14 9.04 9.60 -8.85
C PRO A 14 8.70 8.89 -10.17
N GLY A 15 7.90 9.53 -11.00
CA GLY A 15 7.43 9.00 -12.28
C GLY A 15 5.95 9.22 -12.53
N ALA A 16 5.56 9.24 -13.80
CA ALA A 16 4.16 9.24 -14.19
C ALA A 16 3.64 7.79 -14.12
N HIS A 17 2.71 7.55 -13.21
CA HIS A 17 2.00 6.28 -13.09
C HIS A 17 0.51 6.50 -13.35
N THR A 18 -0.11 5.58 -14.07
CA THR A 18 -1.55 5.60 -14.31
C THR A 18 -2.29 4.83 -13.24
N VAL A 19 -3.55 5.19 -12.99
CA VAL A 19 -4.42 4.49 -12.04
C VAL A 19 -4.54 3.02 -12.44
N GLU A 20 -4.62 2.77 -13.73
CA GLU A 20 -4.81 1.47 -14.34
C GLU A 20 -3.59 0.56 -14.12
N ALA A 21 -2.37 1.10 -14.25
CA ALA A 21 -1.14 0.35 -13.98
C ALA A 21 -1.02 -0.01 -12.50
N VAL A 22 -1.39 0.92 -11.62
CA VAL A 22 -1.40 0.69 -10.17
C VAL A 22 -2.43 -0.38 -9.79
N GLU A 23 -3.64 -0.30 -10.33
CA GLU A 23 -4.67 -1.30 -10.09
C GLU A 23 -4.24 -2.69 -10.59
N ALA A 24 -3.64 -2.76 -11.78
CA ALA A 24 -3.11 -4.02 -12.31
C ALA A 24 -2.02 -4.61 -11.41
N ALA A 25 -1.11 -3.79 -10.90
CA ALA A 25 -0.08 -4.21 -9.95
C ALA A 25 -0.67 -4.72 -8.63
N MET A 26 -1.70 -4.04 -8.09
CA MET A 26 -2.41 -4.49 -6.88
C MET A 26 -3.11 -5.84 -7.09
N ARG A 27 -3.74 -6.06 -8.25
CA ARG A 27 -4.37 -7.34 -8.60
C ARG A 27 -3.32 -8.46 -8.74
N LYS A 28 -2.18 -8.17 -9.38
CA LYS A 28 -1.04 -9.11 -9.51
C LYS A 28 -0.45 -9.48 -8.14
N ALA A 29 -0.47 -8.54 -7.18
CA ALA A 29 -0.06 -8.77 -5.81
C ALA A 29 -1.10 -9.53 -4.96
N GLY A 30 -2.27 -9.88 -5.53
CA GLY A 30 -3.33 -10.63 -4.84
C GLY A 30 -4.13 -9.81 -3.82
N TRP A 31 -4.13 -8.48 -3.94
CA TRP A 31 -4.84 -7.59 -3.01
C TRP A 31 -6.34 -7.58 -3.30
N GLN A 32 -7.14 -7.31 -2.27
CA GLN A 32 -8.60 -7.41 -2.31
C GLN A 32 -9.25 -6.05 -2.01
N ASP A 33 -10.56 -5.93 -2.27
CA ASP A 33 -11.36 -4.72 -2.00
C ASP A 33 -10.73 -3.45 -2.61
N ILE A 34 -10.28 -3.55 -3.87
CA ILE A 34 -9.67 -2.42 -4.60
C ILE A 34 -10.76 -1.41 -4.95
N ARG A 35 -10.61 -0.18 -4.47
CA ARG A 35 -11.52 0.94 -4.65
C ARG A 35 -10.80 2.13 -5.26
N ARG A 36 -11.38 2.71 -6.30
CA ARG A 36 -10.88 3.92 -6.95
C ARG A 36 -11.64 5.14 -6.44
N HIS A 37 -10.88 6.17 -6.08
CA HIS A 37 -11.35 7.49 -5.69
C HIS A 37 -10.58 8.56 -6.48
N GLY A 38 -11.03 8.85 -7.71
CA GLY A 38 -10.35 9.82 -8.58
C GLY A 38 -8.93 9.40 -8.93
N SER A 39 -7.94 10.12 -8.40
CA SER A 39 -6.50 9.85 -8.53
C SER A 39 -5.94 8.95 -7.43
N THR A 40 -6.77 8.50 -6.49
CA THR A 40 -6.36 7.62 -5.40
C THR A 40 -6.93 6.22 -5.59
N VAL A 41 -6.10 5.20 -5.40
CA VAL A 41 -6.50 3.79 -5.38
C VAL A 41 -6.25 3.23 -4.00
N ILE A 42 -7.27 2.65 -3.40
CA ILE A 42 -7.22 2.07 -2.05
C ILE A 42 -7.47 0.57 -2.19
N ALA A 43 -6.65 -0.24 -1.54
CA ALA A 43 -6.85 -1.69 -1.51
C ALA A 43 -6.56 -2.23 -0.11
N LYS A 44 -7.16 -3.39 0.19
CA LYS A 44 -6.87 -4.16 1.39
C LYS A 44 -5.90 -5.29 1.06
N VAL A 45 -4.80 -5.34 1.79
CA VAL A 45 -3.86 -6.45 1.74
C VAL A 45 -4.43 -7.57 2.61
N GLY A 46 -4.47 -8.78 2.05
CA GLY A 46 -5.11 -9.95 2.67
C GLY A 46 -4.62 -10.22 4.09
N LEU A 47 -5.55 -10.65 4.93
CA LEU A 47 -5.33 -11.11 6.31
C LEU A 47 -4.32 -12.27 6.31
N ASN A 48 -3.20 -12.13 7.00
CA ASN A 48 -2.46 -13.28 7.49
C ASN A 48 -2.69 -13.39 9.01
N LEU A 49 -2.55 -14.59 9.59
CA LEU A 49 -2.86 -14.92 11.01
C LEU A 49 -2.28 -13.95 12.05
N PHE A 50 -1.31 -13.12 11.67
CA PHE A 50 -0.62 -12.15 12.53
C PHE A 50 -0.84 -10.67 12.11
N SER A 51 -1.55 -10.38 11.02
CA SER A 51 -1.99 -9.04 10.65
C SER A 51 -3.49 -9.04 10.38
N PHE A 52 -4.24 -8.29 11.17
CA PHE A 52 -5.68 -8.14 11.01
C PHE A 52 -6.05 -7.20 9.83
N GLY A 53 -5.37 -7.37 8.69
CA GLY A 53 -5.54 -6.60 7.48
C GLY A 53 -4.77 -5.29 7.53
N GLU A 54 -4.27 -4.88 6.36
CA GLU A 54 -3.64 -3.59 6.14
C GLU A 54 -4.35 -2.88 5.00
N THR A 55 -4.48 -1.57 5.12
CA THR A 55 -5.02 -0.73 4.06
C THR A 55 -3.86 -0.03 3.37
N VAL A 56 -3.73 -0.24 2.07
CA VAL A 56 -2.77 0.48 1.23
C VAL A 56 -3.52 1.49 0.39
N ALA A 57 -3.17 2.75 0.53
CA ALA A 57 -3.67 3.85 -0.28
C ALA A 57 -2.53 4.37 -1.17
N ILE A 58 -2.84 4.56 -2.45
CA ILE A 58 -1.89 5.08 -3.43
C ILE A 58 -2.51 6.30 -4.07
N THR A 59 -1.87 7.44 -3.87
CA THR A 59 -2.30 8.71 -4.46
C THR A 59 -1.38 9.05 -5.61
N LEU A 60 -1.98 9.19 -6.80
CA LEU A 60 -1.27 9.62 -7.99
C LEU A 60 -1.31 11.14 -8.10
N ALA A 61 -0.13 11.74 -8.12
CA ALA A 61 0.07 13.16 -8.32
C ALA A 61 0.87 13.39 -9.61
N PRO A 62 0.84 14.60 -10.19
CA PRO A 62 1.67 14.92 -11.35
C PRO A 62 3.15 14.65 -11.05
N GLY A 63 3.74 13.71 -11.81
CA GLY A 63 5.17 13.37 -11.74
C GLY A 63 5.59 12.45 -10.58
N HIS A 64 4.68 12.01 -9.70
CA HIS A 64 5.00 11.04 -8.65
C HIS A 64 3.78 10.28 -8.13
N ALA A 65 4.02 9.11 -7.54
CA ALA A 65 3.02 8.32 -6.83
C ALA A 65 3.39 8.22 -5.34
N VAL A 66 2.42 8.46 -4.46
CA VAL A 66 2.58 8.34 -3.00
C VAL A 66 1.92 7.06 -2.55
N PHE A 67 2.70 6.13 -2.01
CA PHE A 67 2.26 4.85 -1.49
C PHE A 67 2.22 4.90 0.02
N ARG A 68 1.06 4.60 0.61
CA ARG A 68 0.86 4.60 2.05
C ARG A 68 0.23 3.29 2.50
N SER A 69 0.97 2.49 3.26
CA SER A 69 0.47 1.28 3.92
C SER A 69 0.20 1.59 5.39
N THR A 70 -1.02 1.33 5.86
CA THR A 70 -1.44 1.57 7.24
C THR A 70 -2.07 0.31 7.84
N CYS A 71 -1.66 -0.07 9.05
CA CYS A 71 -2.26 -1.19 9.76
C CYS A 71 -3.70 -0.86 10.22
N ILE A 72 -4.65 -1.79 10.09
CA ILE A 72 -6.07 -1.56 10.41
C ILE A 72 -6.32 -1.59 11.93
N LEU A 73 -5.60 -2.44 12.69
CA LEU A 73 -5.85 -2.57 14.11
C LEU A 73 -4.97 -1.63 14.94
N ALA A 74 -5.65 -0.80 15.74
CA ALA A 74 -5.05 0.09 16.73
C ALA A 74 -4.11 -0.63 17.72
N THR A 75 -4.25 -1.95 17.89
CA THR A 75 -3.37 -2.74 18.79
C THR A 75 -2.03 -3.13 18.14
N GLN A 76 -1.87 -2.97 16.82
CA GLN A 76 -0.61 -3.29 16.12
C GLN A 76 0.35 -2.09 16.19
N CYS A 77 0.97 -1.91 17.36
CA CYS A 77 1.97 -0.86 17.62
C CYS A 77 3.37 -1.25 17.13
N LEU A 78 3.53 -2.51 16.72
CA LEU A 78 4.79 -3.10 16.29
C LEU A 78 4.68 -3.43 14.80
N ASP A 79 5.10 -2.49 13.97
CA ASP A 79 5.38 -2.78 12.57
C ASP A 79 6.74 -3.52 12.48
N TRP A 80 6.68 -4.84 12.33
CA TRP A 80 7.83 -5.70 12.07
C TRP A 80 8.41 -5.52 10.64
N GLY A 81 8.15 -4.39 10.00
CA GLY A 81 8.53 -4.08 8.63
C GLY A 81 7.55 -4.62 7.58
N LYS A 82 6.32 -4.96 7.99
CA LYS A 82 5.30 -5.53 7.11
C LYS A 82 4.73 -4.47 6.16
N ASN A 83 4.49 -3.26 6.64
CA ASN A 83 4.05 -2.14 5.80
C ASN A 83 5.07 -1.83 4.69
N ARG A 84 6.37 -1.87 5.04
CA ARG A 84 7.46 -1.71 4.07
C ARG A 84 7.48 -2.83 3.05
N ARG A 85 7.36 -4.10 3.47
CA ARG A 85 7.33 -5.26 2.56
C ARG A 85 6.16 -5.20 1.57
N ASN A 86 4.99 -4.73 1.99
CA ASN A 86 3.86 -4.57 1.08
C ASN A 86 4.15 -3.54 -0.02
N ILE A 87 4.71 -2.40 0.38
CA ILE A 87 5.13 -1.37 -0.57
C ILE A 87 6.21 -1.92 -1.50
N ASP A 88 7.23 -2.62 -0.99
CA ASP A 88 8.28 -3.23 -1.81
C ASP A 88 7.72 -4.26 -2.80
N THR A 89 6.75 -5.08 -2.38
CA THR A 89 6.07 -6.07 -3.24
C THR A 89 5.33 -5.39 -4.38
N LEU A 90 4.65 -4.29 -4.07
CA LEU A 90 3.92 -3.52 -5.07
C LEU A 90 4.85 -2.79 -6.05
N LEU A 91 5.94 -2.20 -5.54
CA LEU A 91 6.97 -1.58 -6.37
C LEU A 91 7.63 -2.60 -7.32
N ALA A 92 7.86 -3.83 -6.84
CA ALA A 92 8.33 -4.93 -7.69
C ALA A 92 7.30 -5.30 -8.77
N ALA A 93 6.01 -5.33 -8.44
CA ALA A 93 4.94 -5.60 -9.40
C ALA A 93 4.75 -4.48 -10.45
N LEU A 94 5.04 -3.22 -10.10
CA LEU A 94 4.99 -2.07 -11.01
C LEU A 94 6.16 -2.01 -12.00
N ARG A 95 7.32 -2.58 -11.63
CA ARG A 95 8.52 -2.61 -12.48
C ARG A 95 8.53 -3.77 -13.48
N ALA A 96 7.62 -4.73 -13.34
CA ALA A 96 7.60 -6.00 -14.07
C ALA A 96 6.36 -6.16 -14.94
#